data_AF-A0A6P9E3M6-F1
#
_entry.id   AF-A0A6P9E3M6-F1
#
_cell.length_a   1.000
_cell.length_b   1.000
_cell.length_c   1.000
_cell.angle_alpha   90.00
_cell.angle_beta   90.00
_cell.angle_gamma   90.00
#
_symmetry.space_group_name_H-M   'P 1'
#
loop_
_entity.id
_entity.type
_entity.pdbx_description
1 polymer ?
#
loop_
_entity_poly.entity_id
_entity_poly.type
_entity_poly.pdbx_seq_one_letter_code
_entity_poly.pdbx_strand_id
1 'polypeptide(L)'
;MRNFQAGLDRCKQLLRTWSKDMNGKQRQLIRQRSEMIQELQRINQGDFNDTIKGYQREVNQLLAEEEIKWRQRAKQLWLKEGDKNTSYFHKCASQRKKNNSIHQIANERGEQVSNKSEVKDIF
;
A
#
# COMPACT_ATOMS: atom_id res chain seq x y z
N MET A 1 -13.58 -27.87 -1.52
CA MET A 1 -12.46 -26.89 -1.57
C MET A 1 -12.66 -25.70 -2.53
N ARG A 2 -13.36 -25.82 -3.67
CA ARG A 2 -13.59 -24.68 -4.61
C ARG A 2 -14.33 -23.46 -4.02
N ASN A 3 -15.18 -23.67 -3.01
CA ASN A 3 -16.00 -22.61 -2.41
C ASN A 3 -15.21 -21.62 -1.52
N PHE A 4 -14.11 -22.07 -0.91
CA PHE A 4 -13.29 -21.22 -0.04
C PHE A 4 -12.45 -20.22 -0.85
N GLN A 5 -11.86 -20.69 -1.97
CA GLN A 5 -11.09 -19.84 -2.88
C GLN A 5 -11.96 -18.75 -3.51
N ALA A 6 -13.15 -19.12 -3.99
CA ALA A 6 -14.11 -18.15 -4.53
C ALA A 6 -14.57 -17.11 -3.48
N GLY A 7 -14.73 -17.53 -2.22
CA GLY A 7 -15.01 -16.62 -1.10
C GLY A 7 -13.87 -15.64 -0.83
N LEU A 8 -12.62 -16.13 -0.83
CA LEU A 8 -11.42 -15.30 -0.69
C LEU A 8 -11.28 -14.27 -1.81
N ASP A 9 -11.47 -14.69 -3.05
CA ASP A 9 -11.35 -13.79 -4.21
C ASP A 9 -12.43 -12.70 -4.19
N ARG A 10 -13.66 -13.04 -3.78
CA ARG A 10 -14.72 -12.07 -3.57
C ARG A 10 -14.39 -11.08 -2.45
N CYS A 11 -13.93 -11.56 -1.30
CA CYS A 11 -13.52 -10.72 -0.18
C CYS A 11 -12.40 -9.75 -0.59
N LYS A 12 -11.39 -10.25 -1.29
CA LYS A 12 -10.30 -9.45 -1.83
C LYS A 12 -10.80 -8.35 -2.77
N GLN A 13 -11.75 -8.66 -3.65
CA GLN A 13 -12.31 -7.68 -4.58
C GLN A 13 -13.12 -6.60 -3.84
N LEU A 14 -13.94 -7.00 -2.85
CA LEU A 14 -14.70 -6.06 -2.03
C LEU A 14 -13.77 -5.11 -1.25
N LEU A 15 -12.72 -5.66 -0.61
CA LEU A 15 -11.73 -4.86 0.11
C LEU A 15 -10.98 -3.90 -0.81
N ARG A 16 -10.67 -4.32 -2.05
CA ARG A 16 -10.05 -3.45 -3.06
C ARG A 16 -10.97 -2.28 -3.43
N THR A 17 -12.24 -2.56 -3.72
CA THR A 17 -13.22 -1.53 -4.07
C THR A 17 -13.45 -0.58 -2.90
N TRP A 18 -13.67 -1.11 -1.70
CA TRP A 18 -13.82 -0.32 -0.47
C TRP A 18 -12.61 0.58 -0.24
N SER A 19 -11.39 0.03 -0.34
CA SER A 19 -10.18 0.82 -0.21
C SER A 19 -10.08 1.92 -1.27
N LYS A 20 -10.49 1.68 -2.51
CA LYS A 20 -10.44 2.69 -3.57
C LYS A 20 -11.44 3.82 -3.30
N ASP A 21 -12.66 3.48 -2.92
CA ASP A 21 -13.73 4.43 -2.58
C ASP A 21 -13.34 5.30 -1.38
N MET A 22 -12.87 4.68 -0.29
CA MET A 22 -12.43 5.40 0.91
C MET A 22 -11.29 6.37 0.62
N ASN A 23 -10.27 5.96 -0.14
CA ASN A 23 -9.17 6.86 -0.52
C ASN A 23 -9.64 8.00 -1.44
N GLY A 24 -10.60 7.73 -2.33
CA GLY A 24 -11.20 8.75 -3.19
C GLY A 24 -11.94 9.81 -2.38
N LYS A 25 -12.80 9.37 -1.44
CA LYS A 25 -13.54 10.24 -0.53
C LYS A 25 -12.62 11.08 0.35
N GLN A 26 -11.56 10.47 0.91
CA GLN A 26 -10.58 11.19 1.74
C GLN A 26 -9.89 12.32 0.95
N ARG A 27 -9.44 12.03 -0.28
CA ARG A 27 -8.81 13.04 -1.15
C ARG A 27 -9.78 14.14 -1.56
N GLN A 28 -11.02 13.77 -1.87
CA GLN A 28 -12.06 14.73 -2.19
C GLN A 28 -12.35 15.67 -1.01
N LEU A 29 -12.41 15.14 0.20
CA LEU A 29 -12.64 15.93 1.41
C LEU A 29 -11.48 16.90 1.68
N ILE A 30 -10.23 16.43 1.58
CA ILE A 30 -9.04 17.30 1.70
C ILE A 30 -9.11 18.46 0.71
N ARG A 31 -9.45 18.16 -0.55
CA ARG A 31 -9.58 19.17 -1.61
C ARG A 31 -10.66 20.18 -1.27
N GLN A 32 -11.88 19.72 -0.95
CA GLN A 32 -13.00 20.59 -0.61
C GLN A 32 -12.67 21.50 0.58
N ARG A 33 -12.10 20.95 1.66
CA ARG A 33 -11.74 21.76 2.84
C ARG A 33 -10.63 22.76 2.53
N SER A 34 -9.66 22.38 1.70
CA SER A 34 -8.59 23.29 1.25
C SER A 34 -9.13 24.45 0.40
N GLU A 35 -10.07 24.17 -0.51
CA GLU A 35 -10.77 25.19 -1.30
C GLU A 35 -11.58 26.14 -0.39
N MET A 36 -12.28 25.62 0.62
CA MET A 36 -13.00 26.45 1.60
C MET A 36 -12.06 27.32 2.43
N ILE A 37 -10.90 26.80 2.83
CA ILE A 37 -9.88 27.60 3.53
C ILE A 37 -9.41 28.75 2.66
N GLN A 38 -9.09 28.49 1.39
CA GLN A 38 -8.63 29.52 0.45
C GLN A 38 -9.68 30.61 0.23
N GLU A 39 -10.93 30.22 0.02
CA GLU A 39 -12.01 31.19 -0.18
C GLU A 39 -12.24 32.03 1.06
N LEU A 40 -12.33 31.39 2.24
CA LEU A 40 -12.49 32.11 3.50
C LEU A 40 -11.33 33.05 3.76
N GLN A 41 -10.08 32.62 3.55
CA GLN A 41 -8.90 33.48 3.70
C GLN A 41 -8.93 34.70 2.78
N ARG A 42 -9.50 34.58 1.58
CA ARG A 42 -9.63 35.70 0.64
C ARG A 42 -10.61 36.76 1.12
N ILE A 43 -11.74 36.35 1.70
CA ILE A 43 -12.81 37.27 2.13
C ILE A 43 -12.70 37.69 3.61
N ASN A 44 -11.79 37.07 4.36
CA ASN A 44 -11.73 37.22 5.81
C ASN A 44 -11.24 38.61 6.24
N GLN A 45 -12.07 39.30 7.03
CA GLN A 45 -11.74 40.54 7.73
C GLN A 45 -11.49 40.32 9.23
N GLY A 46 -11.54 39.06 9.70
CA GLY A 46 -11.36 38.67 11.10
C GLY A 46 -12.39 37.65 11.58
N ASP A 47 -13.59 37.67 10.99
CA ASP A 47 -14.76 36.91 11.46
C ASP A 47 -14.68 35.40 11.19
N PHE A 48 -13.87 34.97 10.22
CA PHE A 48 -13.79 33.56 9.82
C PHE A 48 -12.56 32.84 10.38
N ASN A 49 -11.80 33.47 11.27
CA ASN A 49 -10.54 32.92 11.80
C ASN A 49 -10.73 31.55 12.47
N ASP A 50 -11.77 31.37 13.28
CA ASP A 50 -12.02 30.10 13.97
C ASP A 50 -12.49 29.01 13.00
N THR A 51 -13.30 29.37 12.01
CA THR A 51 -13.74 28.46 10.94
C THR A 51 -12.57 27.99 10.10
N ILE A 52 -11.68 28.91 9.69
CA ILE A 52 -10.44 28.59 8.95
C ILE A 52 -9.57 27.64 9.78
N LYS A 53 -9.35 27.93 11.06
CA LYS A 53 -8.60 27.05 11.97
C LYS A 53 -9.27 25.68 12.14
N GLY A 54 -10.60 25.62 12.11
CA GLY A 54 -11.38 24.38 12.14
C GLY A 54 -11.06 23.51 10.92
N TYR A 55 -11.19 24.07 9.72
CA TYR A 55 -10.88 23.34 8.48
C TYR A 55 -9.41 22.96 8.35
N GLN A 56 -8.49 23.82 8.80
CA GLN A 56 -7.06 23.50 8.82
C GLN A 56 -6.78 22.27 9.71
N ARG A 57 -7.43 22.18 10.88
CA ARG A 57 -7.31 21.00 11.76
C ARG A 57 -7.85 19.74 11.09
N GLU A 58 -9.00 19.83 10.42
CA GLU A 58 -9.60 18.70 9.69
C GLU A 58 -8.67 18.21 8.55
N VAL A 59 -8.13 19.12 7.75
CA VAL A 59 -7.16 18.79 6.69
C VAL A 59 -5.91 18.15 7.27
N ASN A 60 -5.34 18.71 8.34
CA ASN A 60 -4.13 18.17 8.98
C ASN A 60 -4.37 16.75 9.52
N GLN A 61 -5.54 16.48 10.11
CA GLN A 61 -5.90 15.14 10.57
C GLN A 61 -5.96 14.15 9.39
N LEU A 62 -6.64 14.51 8.31
CA LEU A 62 -6.77 13.64 7.13
C LEU A 62 -5.41 13.34 6.49
N LEU A 63 -4.51 14.34 6.45
CA LEU A 63 -3.15 14.15 5.96
C LEU A 63 -2.31 13.26 6.89
N ALA A 64 -2.45 13.39 8.21
CA ALA A 64 -1.77 12.52 9.16
C ALA A 64 -2.20 11.05 9.02
N GLU A 65 -3.49 10.80 8.82
CA GLU A 65 -4.02 9.46 8.53
C GLU A 65 -3.45 8.90 7.22
N GLU A 66 -3.35 9.73 6.18
CA GLU A 66 -2.71 9.34 4.93
C GLU A 66 -1.22 9.02 5.10
N GLU A 67 -0.50 9.81 5.90
CA GLU A 67 0.90 9.57 6.23
C GLU A 67 1.09 8.22 6.94
N ILE A 68 0.28 7.92 7.96
CA ILE A 68 0.30 6.62 8.66
C ILE A 68 0.04 5.47 7.68
N LYS A 69 -0.96 5.60 6.82
CA LYS A 69 -1.30 4.63 5.77
C LYS A 69 -0.12 4.38 4.83
N TRP A 70 0.57 5.42 4.38
CA TRP A 70 1.74 5.29 3.51
C TRP A 70 2.95 4.69 4.24
N ARG A 71 3.19 5.07 5.50
CA ARG A 71 4.23 4.48 6.36
C ARG A 71 4.07 2.98 6.54
N GLN A 72 2.83 2.52 6.76
CA GLN A 72 2.49 1.10 6.84
C GLN A 72 2.76 0.37 5.51
N ARG A 73 2.33 0.96 4.39
CA ARG A 73 2.52 0.36 3.04
C ARG A 73 3.98 0.30 2.61
N ALA A 74 4.75 1.34 2.92
CA ALA A 74 6.18 1.39 2.67
C ALA A 74 6.97 0.39 3.52
N LYS A 75 6.30 -0.29 4.47
CA LYS A 75 6.93 -1.21 5.43
C LYS A 75 8.13 -0.54 6.11
N GLN A 76 8.02 0.74 6.43
CA GLN A 76 9.13 1.55 6.94
C GLN A 76 9.66 1.01 8.29
N LEU A 77 8.79 0.37 9.08
CA LEU A 77 9.19 -0.39 10.27
C LEU A 77 10.02 -1.65 9.95
N TRP A 78 9.77 -2.34 8.83
CA TRP A 78 10.63 -3.44 8.39
C TRP A 78 12.01 -2.96 7.97
N LEU A 79 12.17 -1.74 7.46
CA LEU A 79 13.50 -1.18 7.18
C LEU A 79 14.28 -0.93 8.48
N LYS A 80 13.62 -0.39 9.51
CA LYS A 80 14.26 -0.10 10.81
C LYS A 80 14.52 -1.34 11.67
N GLU A 81 13.61 -2.31 11.65
CA GLU A 81 13.72 -3.57 12.41
C GLU A 81 14.36 -4.72 11.60
N GLY A 82 14.47 -4.59 10.27
CA GLY A 82 15.08 -5.60 9.40
C GLY A 82 16.60 -5.62 9.46
N ASP A 83 17.22 -4.52 9.91
CA ASP A 83 18.66 -4.46 10.17
C ASP A 83 19.03 -5.07 11.53
N LYS A 84 18.03 -5.28 12.39
CA LYS A 84 18.19 -6.16 13.55
C LYS A 84 18.05 -7.59 13.04
N ASN A 85 19.12 -8.38 13.09
CA ASN A 85 19.15 -9.83 12.82
C ASN A 85 18.22 -10.62 13.77
N THR A 86 16.92 -10.35 13.74
CA THR A 86 15.90 -10.97 14.58
C THR A 86 15.50 -12.32 13.96
N SER A 87 15.08 -13.26 14.79
CA SER A 87 14.59 -14.56 14.29
C SER A 87 13.37 -14.40 13.37
N TYR A 88 12.56 -13.36 13.58
CA TYR A 88 11.43 -13.02 12.71
C TYR A 88 11.91 -12.60 11.31
N PHE A 89 12.95 -11.76 11.22
CA PHE A 89 13.56 -11.36 9.95
C PHE A 89 14.06 -12.59 9.16
N HIS A 90 14.82 -13.48 9.80
CA HIS A 90 15.33 -14.68 9.14
C HIS A 90 14.20 -15.61 8.66
N LYS A 91 13.11 -15.75 9.43
CA LYS A 91 11.92 -16.51 9.01
C LYS A 91 11.26 -15.90 7.78
N CYS A 92 11.03 -14.58 7.77
CA CYS A 92 10.45 -13.88 6.62
C CYS A 92 11.36 -13.92 5.39
N ALA A 93 12.67 -13.74 5.56
CA ALA A 93 13.65 -13.82 4.49
C ALA A 93 13.73 -15.24 3.89
N SER A 94 13.71 -16.26 4.74
CA SER A 94 13.69 -17.67 4.32
C SER A 94 12.41 -18.01 3.56
N GLN A 95 11.25 -17.52 4.03
CA GLN A 95 9.98 -17.71 3.33
C GLN A 95 9.97 -17.02 1.96
N ARG A 96 10.51 -15.80 1.87
CA ARG A 96 10.68 -15.10 0.59
C ARG A 96 11.61 -15.85 -0.35
N LYS A 97 12.75 -16.34 0.15
CA LYS A 97 13.69 -17.17 -0.61
C LYS A 97 12.98 -18.41 -1.16
N LYS A 98 12.22 -19.13 -0.31
CA LYS A 98 11.45 -20.30 -0.72
C LYS A 98 10.43 -19.97 -1.81
N ASN A 99 9.70 -18.88 -1.67
CA ASN A 99 8.66 -18.49 -2.64
C ASN A 99 9.25 -17.98 -3.96
N ASN A 100 10.42 -17.34 -3.93
CA ASN A 100 11.03 -16.71 -5.10
C ASN A 100 12.11 -17.57 -5.76
N SER A 101 12.48 -18.71 -5.15
CA SER A 101 13.41 -19.64 -5.77
C SER A 101 12.76 -20.30 -6.97
N ILE A 102 13.30 -20.00 -8.15
CA ILE A 102 12.95 -20.68 -9.40
C ILE A 102 13.62 -22.06 -9.37
N HIS A 103 12.82 -23.12 -9.43
CA HIS A 103 13.30 -24.51 -9.40
C HIS A 103 13.41 -25.13 -10.80
N GLN A 104 12.57 -24.68 -11.72
CA GLN A 104 12.46 -25.17 -13.09
C GLN A 104 12.13 -24.02 -14.03
N ILE A 105 12.68 -24.06 -15.23
CA ILE A 105 12.43 -23.12 -16.31
C ILE A 105 11.98 -23.95 -17.52
N ALA A 106 10.98 -23.48 -18.27
CA ALA A 106 10.55 -24.14 -19.50
C ALA A 106 11.30 -23.56 -20.70
N ASN A 107 11.82 -24.42 -21.59
CA ASN A 107 12.41 -23.99 -22.86
C ASN A 107 11.32 -23.65 -23.90
N GLU A 108 11.72 -23.17 -25.08
CA GLU A 108 10.80 -22.82 -26.18
C GLU A 108 9.94 -23.99 -26.68
N ARG A 109 10.35 -25.23 -26.40
CA ARG A 109 9.64 -26.46 -26.74
C ARG A 109 8.71 -26.94 -25.62
N GLY A 110 8.64 -26.21 -24.51
CA GLY A 110 7.80 -26.52 -23.35
C GLY A 110 8.41 -27.57 -22.40
N GLU A 111 9.66 -27.97 -22.59
CA GLU A 111 10.34 -28.94 -21.73
C GLU A 111 10.87 -28.26 -20.47
N GLN A 112 10.66 -28.88 -19.31
CA GLN A 112 11.09 -28.35 -18.03
C GLN A 112 12.54 -28.69 -17.73
N VAL A 113 13.33 -27.65 -17.52
CA VAL A 113 14.77 -27.72 -17.31
C VAL A 113 15.06 -27.30 -15.87
N SER A 114 15.74 -28.17 -15.12
CA SER A 114 16.11 -27.93 -13.71
C SER A 114 17.62 -27.92 -13.48
N ASN A 115 18.40 -28.37 -14.47
CA ASN A 115 19.84 -28.49 -14.36
C ASN A 115 20.52 -27.16 -14.66
N LYS A 116 21.42 -26.71 -13.78
CA LYS A 116 22.12 -25.41 -13.93
C LYS A 116 22.88 -25.30 -15.25
N SER A 117 23.42 -26.41 -15.76
CA SER A 117 24.16 -26.42 -17.03
C SER A 117 23.24 -26.17 -18.22
N GLU A 118 22.02 -26.68 -18.20
CA GLU A 118 21.05 -26.58 -19.31
C GLU A 118 20.30 -25.23 -19.28
N VAL A 119 20.12 -24.63 -18.10
CA VAL A 119 19.53 -23.28 -17.96
C VAL A 119 20.40 -22.21 -18.63
N LYS A 120 21.73 -22.40 -18.68
CA LYS A 120 22.64 -21.48 -19.36
C LYS A 120 22.38 -21.38 -20.86
N ASP A 121 21.89 -22.46 -21.47
CA ASP A 121 21.64 -22.54 -22.91
C ASP A 121 20.24 -22.03 -23.31
N ILE A 122 19.40 -21.65 -22.32
CA ILE A 122 18.08 -21.04 -22.51
C ILE A 122 18.15 -19.51 -22.61
N PHE A 123 19.23 -18.89 -22.11
CA PHE A 123 19.46 -17.44 -22.10
C PHE A 123 20.58 -17.03 -23.05
#